data_AF-W2CT06-F1
#
_entry.id   AF-W2CT06-F1
#
_cell.length_a   1.000
_cell.length_b   1.000
_cell.length_c   1.000
_cell.angle_alpha   90.00
_cell.angle_beta   90.00
_cell.angle_gamma   90.00
#
_symmetry.space_group_name_H-M   'P 1'
#
loop_
_entity.id
_entity.type
_entity.pdbx_description
1 polymer ?
#
loop_
_entity_poly.entity_id
_entity_poly.type
_entity_poly.pdbx_seq_one_letter_code
_entity_poly.pdbx_strand_id
1 'polypeptide(L)'
;AKAKEFIANVNNDPNLPEKEEADVPFFGKMMVCKPHIISLQNDRGTQYQAYIRVQNELAAAYNELRDEVAKQKWGKTFAELDEKQQEAVQMIYPQKISEAEPKNYGGGSKSAPAAN
;
A
#
# COMPACT_ATOMS: atom_id res chain seq x y z
N ALA A 1 0.72 -10.78 -10.23
CA ALA A 1 1.97 -10.40 -9.53
C ALA A 1 1.74 -10.50 -8.02
N LYS A 2 2.76 -10.85 -7.22
CA LYS A 2 2.59 -11.09 -5.76
C LYS A 2 2.07 -9.85 -5.02
N ALA A 3 2.48 -8.64 -5.41
CA ALA A 3 1.98 -7.40 -4.81
C ALA A 3 0.47 -7.20 -5.02
N LYS A 4 -0.06 -7.55 -6.20
CA LYS A 4 -1.49 -7.46 -6.50
C LYS A 4 -2.32 -8.41 -5.63
N GLU A 5 -1.87 -9.65 -5.50
CA GLU A 5 -2.51 -10.66 -4.64
C GLU A 5 -2.50 -10.23 -3.16
N PHE A 6 -1.39 -9.65 -2.71
CA PHE A 6 -1.25 -9.07 -1.37
C PHE A 6 -2.29 -7.95 -1.13
N ILE A 7 -2.40 -6.99 -2.04
CA ILE A 7 -3.32 -5.85 -1.90
C ILE A 7 -4.79 -6.29 -2.00
N ALA A 8 -5.12 -7.16 -2.95
CA ALA A 8 -6.50 -7.56 -3.19
C ALA A 8 -7.10 -8.40 -2.05
N ASN A 9 -6.25 -9.05 -1.23
CA ASN A 9 -6.63 -9.96 -0.15
C ASN A 9 -7.84 -10.84 -0.52
N VAL A 10 -7.74 -11.58 -1.63
CA VAL A 10 -8.89 -12.34 -2.18
C VAL A 10 -9.36 -13.43 -1.22
N ASN A 11 -8.45 -13.97 -0.40
CA ASN A 11 -8.72 -15.08 0.52
C ASN A 11 -9.06 -14.65 1.96
N ASN A 12 -9.19 -13.34 2.23
CA ASN A 12 -9.40 -12.79 3.58
C ASN A 12 -8.38 -13.32 4.61
N ASP A 13 -7.11 -13.39 4.21
CA ASP A 13 -6.03 -13.78 5.11
C ASP A 13 -5.86 -12.69 6.20
N PRO A 14 -5.80 -13.07 7.49
CA PRO A 14 -5.65 -12.11 8.60
C PRO A 14 -4.30 -11.38 8.61
N ASN A 15 -3.30 -11.86 7.86
CA ASN A 15 -2.00 -11.19 7.72
C ASN A 15 -1.96 -10.22 6.53
N LEU A 16 -3.04 -10.11 5.77
CA LEU A 16 -3.19 -9.22 4.63
C LEU A 16 -4.10 -8.03 4.99
N PRO A 17 -4.15 -6.96 4.17
CA PRO A 17 -5.00 -5.81 4.45
C PRO A 17 -6.46 -6.20 4.73
N GLU A 18 -6.97 -5.77 5.89
CA GLU A 18 -8.36 -5.96 6.28
C GLU A 18 -9.32 -5.29 5.28
N LYS A 19 -10.53 -5.84 5.17
CA LYS A 19 -11.62 -5.24 4.41
C LYS A 19 -12.69 -4.71 5.34
N GLU A 20 -13.32 -3.62 4.96
CA GLU A 20 -14.47 -3.05 5.67
C GLU A 20 -15.61 -2.75 4.71
N GLU A 21 -16.85 -2.78 5.20
CA GLU A 21 -18.00 -2.33 4.42
C GLU A 21 -17.96 -0.81 4.33
N ALA A 22 -17.99 -0.28 3.11
CA ALA A 22 -18.11 1.14 2.85
C ALA A 22 -19.16 1.38 1.76
N ASP A 23 -19.85 2.54 1.86
CA ASP A 23 -20.68 3.03 0.76
C ASP A 23 -19.79 3.84 -0.18
N VAL A 24 -19.57 3.30 -1.39
CA VAL A 24 -18.67 3.88 -2.37
C VAL A 24 -19.52 4.55 -3.46
N PRO A 25 -19.30 5.84 -3.77
CA PRO A 25 -20.00 6.52 -4.86
C PRO A 25 -19.98 5.69 -6.15
N PHE A 26 -21.10 5.63 -6.87
CA PHE A 26 -21.31 4.80 -8.08
C PHE A 26 -21.36 3.27 -7.88
N PHE A 27 -20.80 2.72 -6.80
CA PHE A 27 -20.76 1.28 -6.54
C PHE A 27 -21.75 0.83 -5.45
N GLY A 28 -22.18 1.74 -4.59
CA GLY A 28 -23.03 1.44 -3.44
C GLY A 28 -22.23 0.74 -2.33
N LYS A 29 -22.94 0.03 -1.45
CA LYS A 29 -22.32 -0.72 -0.35
C LYS A 29 -21.52 -1.91 -0.87
N MET A 30 -20.23 -1.92 -0.57
CA MET A 30 -19.32 -3.02 -0.91
C MET A 30 -18.18 -3.15 0.10
N MET A 31 -17.50 -4.29 0.04
CA MET A 31 -16.27 -4.51 0.81
C MET A 31 -15.10 -3.82 0.12
N VAL A 32 -14.49 -2.85 0.80
CA VAL A 32 -13.31 -2.12 0.33
C VAL A 32 -12.10 -2.50 1.15
N CYS A 33 -10.90 -2.29 0.60
CA CYS A 33 -9.68 -2.44 1.40
C CYS A 33 -9.63 -1.31 2.44
N LYS A 34 -9.56 -1.67 3.72
CA LYS A 34 -9.41 -0.71 4.80
C LYS A 34 -8.12 0.09 4.59
N PRO A 35 -8.14 1.42 4.77
CA PRO A 35 -6.93 2.23 4.65
C PRO A 35 -5.85 1.72 5.60
N HIS A 36 -4.74 1.26 5.05
CA HIS A 36 -3.60 0.72 5.80
C HIS A 36 -2.31 1.36 5.30
N ILE A 37 -1.32 1.45 6.18
CA ILE A 37 -0.01 2.00 5.84
C ILE A 37 0.93 0.84 5.50
N ILE A 38 1.44 0.83 4.27
CA ILE A 38 2.55 -0.05 3.90
C ILE A 38 3.85 0.64 4.33
N SER A 39 4.49 0.12 5.38
CA SER A 39 5.79 0.59 5.84
C SER A 39 6.92 -0.22 5.19
N LEU A 40 7.69 0.43 4.34
CA LEU A 40 8.90 -0.15 3.76
C LEU A 40 10.08 0.14 4.70
N GLN A 41 10.75 -0.91 5.17
CA GLN A 41 11.98 -0.80 5.96
C GLN A 41 13.18 -1.17 5.09
N ASN A 42 14.20 -0.32 5.08
CA ASN A 42 15.49 -0.65 4.48
C ASN A 42 16.53 -0.81 5.60
N ASP A 43 17.18 -1.98 5.66
CA ASP A 43 18.44 -2.11 6.38
C ASP A 43 19.55 -1.39 5.60
N ARG A 44 20.51 -0.79 6.31
CA ARG A 44 21.65 -0.03 5.74
C ARG A 44 22.47 -0.79 4.68
N GLY A 45 22.37 -2.12 4.61
CA GLY A 45 23.02 -2.98 3.61
C GLY A 45 22.16 -3.33 2.39
N THR A 46 20.88 -2.94 2.37
CA THR A 46 19.96 -3.19 1.26
C THR A 46 20.19 -2.15 0.19
N GLN A 47 20.46 -2.57 -1.05
CA GLN A 47 20.65 -1.62 -2.14
C GLN A 47 19.38 -0.80 -2.30
N TYR A 48 19.51 0.53 -2.31
CA TYR A 48 18.43 1.48 -2.64
C TYR A 48 17.66 1.09 -3.92
N GLN A 49 18.31 0.37 -4.83
CA GLN A 49 17.69 -0.22 -6.00
C GLN A 49 16.56 -1.24 -5.68
N ALA A 50 16.69 -2.04 -4.62
CA ALA A 50 15.66 -2.98 -4.18
C ALA A 50 14.43 -2.23 -3.66
N TYR A 51 14.65 -1.14 -2.93
CA TYR A 51 13.58 -0.25 -2.49
C TYR A 51 12.77 0.34 -3.65
N ILE A 52 13.45 0.91 -4.64
CA ILE A 52 12.80 1.47 -5.84
C ILE A 52 11.99 0.39 -6.57
N ARG A 53 12.52 -0.84 -6.68
CA ARG A 53 11.81 -1.95 -7.32
C ARG A 53 10.50 -2.27 -6.59
N VAL A 54 10.52 -2.33 -5.27
CA VAL A 54 9.31 -2.61 -4.46
C VAL A 54 8.29 -1.48 -4.61
N GLN A 55 8.71 -0.21 -4.57
CA GLN A 55 7.78 0.89 -4.81
C GLN A 55 7.13 0.82 -6.20
N ASN A 56 7.91 0.53 -7.24
CA ASN A 56 7.40 0.40 -8.60
C ASN A 56 6.41 -0.77 -8.74
N GLU A 57 6.69 -1.90 -8.09
CA GLU A 57 5.80 -3.07 -8.11
C GLU A 57 4.48 -2.77 -7.38
N LEU A 58 4.53 -2.10 -6.23
CA LEU A 58 3.33 -1.67 -5.50
C LEU A 58 2.50 -0.69 -6.33
N ALA A 59 3.14 0.32 -6.93
CA ALA A 59 2.44 1.29 -7.78
C ALA A 59 1.77 0.61 -8.99
N ALA A 60 2.47 -0.32 -9.66
CA ALA A 60 1.91 -1.09 -10.75
C ALA A 60 0.70 -1.93 -10.30
N ALA A 61 0.79 -2.59 -9.14
CA ALA A 61 -0.31 -3.39 -8.61
C ALA A 61 -1.57 -2.56 -8.29
N TYR A 62 -1.42 -1.38 -7.66
CA TYR A 62 -2.54 -0.47 -7.45
C TYR A 62 -3.14 0.01 -8.76
N ASN A 63 -2.32 0.37 -9.74
CA ASN A 63 -2.81 0.81 -11.04
C ASN A 63 -3.60 -0.30 -11.75
N GLU A 64 -3.11 -1.53 -11.75
CA GLU A 64 -3.83 -2.68 -12.34
C GLU A 64 -5.19 -2.91 -11.66
N LEU A 65 -5.25 -2.90 -10.33
CA LEU A 65 -6.50 -3.12 -9.59
C LEU A 65 -7.53 -2.02 -9.87
N ARG A 66 -7.07 -0.77 -9.91
CA ARG A 66 -7.93 0.38 -10.20
C ARG A 66 -8.41 0.36 -11.65
N ASP A 67 -7.55 -0.01 -12.59
CA ASP A 67 -7.91 -0.21 -13.99
C ASP A 67 -8.96 -1.31 -14.15
N GLU A 68 -8.84 -2.41 -13.43
CA GLU A 68 -9.82 -3.50 -13.48
C GLU A 68 -11.19 -3.04 -12.99
N VAL A 69 -11.25 -2.33 -11.86
CA VAL A 69 -12.51 -1.76 -11.35
C VAL A 69 -13.10 -0.76 -12.34
N ALA A 70 -12.26 0.13 -12.88
CA ALA A 70 -12.66 1.14 -13.86
C ALA A 70 -13.24 0.49 -15.13
N LYS A 71 -12.57 -0.52 -15.66
CA LYS A 71 -12.98 -1.28 -16.85
C LYS A 71 -14.27 -2.05 -16.60
N GLN A 72 -14.41 -2.68 -15.44
CA GLN A 72 -15.63 -3.42 -15.08
C GLN A 72 -16.85 -2.51 -14.98
N LYS A 73 -16.70 -1.29 -14.44
CA LYS A 73 -17.83 -0.38 -14.21
C LYS A 73 -18.17 0.49 -15.42
N TRP A 74 -17.16 1.00 -16.12
CA TRP A 74 -17.33 2.02 -17.17
C TRP A 74 -16.71 1.64 -18.52
N GLY A 75 -16.00 0.51 -18.63
CA GLY A 75 -15.31 0.12 -19.85
C GLY A 75 -14.10 0.98 -20.19
N LYS A 76 -13.59 1.77 -19.24
CA LYS A 76 -12.47 2.72 -19.38
C LYS A 76 -11.32 2.36 -18.46
N THR A 77 -10.10 2.77 -18.80
CA THR A 77 -8.98 2.73 -17.85
C THR A 77 -9.18 3.77 -16.74
N PHE A 78 -8.50 3.59 -15.61
CA PHE A 78 -8.55 4.52 -14.49
C PHE A 78 -8.12 5.94 -14.89
N ALA A 79 -7.14 6.05 -15.78
CA ALA A 79 -6.64 7.33 -16.28
C ALA A 79 -7.67 8.10 -17.15
N GLU A 80 -8.65 7.41 -17.73
CA GLU A 80 -9.70 8.00 -18.57
C GLU A 80 -10.97 8.38 -17.78
N LEU A 81 -11.01 8.07 -16.49
CA LEU A 81 -12.10 8.42 -15.60
C LEU A 81 -12.07 9.91 -15.23
N ASP A 82 -13.25 10.46 -14.94
CA ASP A 82 -13.33 11.79 -14.31
C ASP A 82 -12.90 11.75 -12.84
N GLU A 83 -12.68 12.91 -12.24
CA GLU A 83 -12.17 13.04 -10.87
C GLU A 83 -13.03 12.28 -9.84
N LYS A 84 -14.36 12.37 -9.93
CA LYS A 84 -15.27 11.70 -8.98
C LYS A 84 -15.24 10.18 -9.15
N GLN A 85 -15.14 9.72 -10.39
CA GLN A 85 -14.98 8.30 -10.69
C GLN A 85 -13.62 7.78 -10.18
N GLN A 86 -12.55 8.56 -10.35
CA GLN A 86 -11.23 8.21 -9.81
C GLN A 86 -11.24 8.14 -8.29
N GLU A 87 -11.85 9.12 -7.60
CA GLU A 87 -12.00 9.11 -6.14
C GLU A 87 -12.72 7.85 -5.66
N ALA A 88 -13.83 7.48 -6.29
CA ALA A 88 -14.57 6.27 -5.95
C ALA A 88 -13.72 5.00 -6.08
N VAL A 89 -12.93 4.90 -7.16
CA VAL A 89 -12.03 3.76 -7.37
C VAL A 89 -10.86 3.76 -6.37
N GLN A 90 -10.35 4.93 -6.00
CA GLN A 90 -9.32 5.08 -4.96
C GLN A 90 -9.84 4.70 -3.56
N MET A 91 -11.13 4.91 -3.27
CA MET A 91 -11.75 4.44 -2.02
C MET A 91 -11.77 2.92 -1.92
N ILE A 92 -11.92 2.21 -3.05
CA ILE A 92 -11.91 0.74 -3.09
C ILE A 92 -10.49 0.21 -2.83
N TYR A 93 -9.48 0.83 -3.44
CA TYR A 93 -8.06 0.50 -3.29
C TYR A 93 -7.23 1.71 -2.87
N PRO A 94 -7.27 2.09 -1.58
CA PRO A 94 -6.48 3.21 -1.07
C PRO A 94 -5.00 2.86 -1.07
N GLN A 95 -4.18 3.77 -1.59
CA GLN A 95 -2.72 3.63 -1.61
C GLN A 95 -2.12 4.59 -0.57
N LYS A 96 -1.78 4.08 0.61
CA LYS A 96 -1.08 4.83 1.65
C LYS A 96 0.26 4.14 1.92
N ILE A 97 1.30 4.65 1.28
CA ILE A 97 2.68 4.17 1.47
C ILE A 97 3.39 5.18 2.35
N SER A 98 4.02 4.71 3.43
CA SER A 98 4.83 5.55 4.31
C SER A 98 6.25 5.03 4.35
N GLU A 99 7.22 5.93 4.18
CA GLU A 99 8.62 5.63 4.41
C GLU A 99 8.85 5.67 5.92
N ALA A 100 9.22 4.52 6.51
CA ALA A 100 9.70 4.52 7.89
C ALA A 100 11.16 4.99 7.88
N GLU A 101 11.46 6.06 8.61
CA GLU A 101 12.85 6.45 8.90
C GLU A 101 13.64 5.23 9.39
N PRO A 102 14.87 5.00 8.90
CA PRO A 102 15.67 3.86 9.33
C PRO A 102 15.88 3.93 10.85
N LYS A 103 15.44 2.89 11.58
CA LYS A 103 15.69 2.78 13.02
C LYS A 103 17.20 2.70 13.25
N ASN A 104 17.81 3.80 13.71
CA ASN A 104 19.16 3.77 14.24
C ASN A 104 19.18 2.94 15.53
N TYR A 105 19.44 1.63 15.44
CA TYR A 105 19.85 0.84 16.60
C TYR A 105 21.33 1.16 16.89
N GLY A 106 21.55 2.29 17.57
CA GLY A 106 22.87 2.81 17.95
C GLY A 106 22.98 3.08 19.45
N GLY A 107 22.35 2.25 20.29
CA GLY A 107 22.46 2.32 21.75
C GLY A 107 23.54 1.39 22.28
N GLY A 108 24.79 1.58 21.85
CA GLY A 108 25.93 0.87 22.42
C GLY A 108 26.11 1.29 23.88
N SER A 109 25.82 0.38 24.81
CA SER A 109 26.20 0.48 26.21
C SER A 109 27.70 0.79 26.32
N LYS A 110 28.04 1.96 26.85
CA LYS A 110 29.33 2.17 27.51
C LYS A 110 29.07 2.72 28.90
N SER A 111 29.16 1.80 29.85
CA SER A 111 29.48 2.06 31.24
C SER A 111 30.64 3.04 31.33
N ALA A 112 30.46 4.07 32.16
CA ALA A 112 31.55 4.90 32.62
C ALA A 112 32.51 4.05 33.47
N PRO A 113 33.84 4.20 33.32
CA PRO A 113 34.74 4.08 34.44
C PRO A 113 34.96 5.49 35.01
N ALA A 114 34.60 5.64 36.28
CA ALA A 114 35.05 6.74 37.12
C ALA A 114 36.58 6.81 37.10
N ALA A 115 37.11 8.01 36.90
CA ALA A 115 38.51 8.32 37.21
C ALA A 115 38.52 9.13 38.51
N ASN A 116 39.33 8.64 39.45
CA ASN A 116 39.60 9.21 40.77
C ASN A 116 40.18 10.62 40.72
#